data_AF-A0A3L8A5E3-F1
#
_entry.id   AF-A0A3L8A5E3-F1
#
_cell.length_a   1.000
_cell.length_b   1.000
_cell.length_c   1.000
_cell.angle_alpha   90.00
_cell.angle_beta   90.00
_cell.angle_gamma   90.00
#
_symmetry.space_group_name_H-M   'P 1'
#
loop_
_entity.id
_entity.type
_entity.pdbx_description
1 polymer ?
#
loop_
_entity_poly.entity_id
_entity_poly.type
_entity_poly.pdbx_seq_one_letter_code
_entity_poly.pdbx_strand_id
1 'polypeptide(L)'
;MKTIIELLKNHKVSDKTIFRLYIVFSIFMAAGGLSLSCYLIILFTRNWMPTLLCAIAIIAAFIILNWLSKTNGIIAKLSIQILNTVYIMLSFFIDFAYPGFILFFGLFIVIIFSIAIPLVLILLLSYCNIISLSGATILFCSIAIASIISVYCAGLSHWILKNLSPLKDWGEHRYQNYQIDLALYVVNGKNINVLVNFLYLVYLSLSGFCMIQYNAPLFSETLDAAILKAFLIYMAFSGMVKSY
;
A
#
# COMPACT_ATOMS: atom_id res chain seq x y z
N MET A 1 -15.92 -7.91 17.44
CA MET A 1 -15.44 -8.77 16.33
C MET A 1 -16.28 -10.04 16.17
N LYS A 2 -16.52 -10.83 17.23
CA LYS A 2 -17.43 -12.01 17.20
C LYS A 2 -18.83 -11.70 16.64
N THR A 3 -19.40 -10.57 17.02
CA THR A 3 -20.76 -10.14 16.67
C THR A 3 -21.02 -9.92 15.17
N ILE A 4 -20.07 -9.39 14.40
CA ILE A 4 -20.27 -9.15 12.95
C ILE A 4 -20.15 -10.46 12.16
N ILE A 5 -19.19 -11.31 12.55
CA ILE A 5 -19.02 -12.63 11.92
C ILE A 5 -20.21 -13.54 12.25
N GLU A 6 -20.72 -13.49 13.49
CA GLU A 6 -21.94 -14.19 13.89
C GLU A 6 -23.17 -13.69 13.12
N LEU A 7 -23.32 -12.37 12.93
CA LEU A 7 -24.39 -11.80 12.09
C LEU A 7 -24.32 -12.28 10.62
N LEU A 8 -23.12 -12.32 10.03
CA LEU A 8 -22.93 -12.81 8.66
C LEU A 8 -23.18 -14.32 8.54
N LYS A 9 -22.79 -15.09 9.55
CA LYS A 9 -23.07 -16.53 9.63
C LYS A 9 -24.55 -16.82 9.80
N ASN A 10 -25.28 -15.97 10.54
CA ASN A 10 -26.74 -16.07 10.67
C ASN A 10 -27.46 -15.90 9.33
N HIS A 11 -26.85 -15.20 8.36
CA HIS A 11 -27.34 -15.08 6.98
C HIS A 11 -26.84 -16.17 6.02
N LYS A 12 -26.28 -17.29 6.51
CA LYS A 12 -25.77 -18.42 5.71
C LYS A 12 -24.72 -18.03 4.66
N VAL A 13 -23.97 -16.96 4.90
CA VAL A 13 -22.88 -16.56 4.01
C VAL A 13 -21.72 -17.54 4.17
N SER A 14 -21.13 -18.01 3.06
CA SER A 14 -20.00 -18.95 3.13
C SER A 14 -18.78 -18.31 3.79
N ASP A 15 -18.01 -19.09 4.56
CA ASP A 15 -16.79 -18.60 5.23
C ASP A 15 -15.78 -17.99 4.23
N LYS A 16 -15.72 -18.55 3.01
CA LYS A 16 -14.88 -18.02 1.92
C LYS A 16 -15.32 -16.63 1.45
N THR A 17 -16.62 -16.37 1.39
CA THR A 17 -17.16 -15.06 1.03
C THR A 17 -16.93 -14.05 2.17
N ILE A 18 -17.10 -14.47 3.43
CA ILE A 18 -16.83 -13.62 4.60
C ILE A 18 -15.36 -13.18 4.61
N PHE A 19 -14.43 -14.11 4.38
CA PHE A 19 -13.01 -13.81 4.33
C PHE A 19 -12.65 -12.81 3.20
N ARG A 20 -13.21 -13.00 2.00
CA ARG A 20 -13.01 -12.05 0.89
C ARG A 20 -13.56 -10.66 1.21
N LEU A 21 -14.75 -10.59 1.79
CA LEU A 21 -15.37 -9.32 2.15
C LEU A 21 -14.56 -8.60 3.24
N TYR A 22 -14.00 -9.35 4.19
CA TYR A 22 -13.08 -8.83 5.19
C TYR A 22 -11.81 -8.25 4.56
N ILE A 23 -11.18 -8.97 3.60
CA ILE A 23 -10.02 -8.46 2.86
C ILE A 23 -10.36 -7.17 2.13
N VAL A 24 -11.45 -7.15 1.34
CA VAL A 24 -11.85 -5.96 0.58
C VAL A 24 -12.10 -4.78 1.50
N PHE A 25 -12.81 -5.00 2.61
CA PHE A 25 -13.07 -3.96 3.59
C PHE A 25 -11.78 -3.46 4.25
N SER A 26 -10.87 -4.36 4.65
CA SER A 26 -9.56 -3.99 5.22
C SER A 26 -8.72 -3.14 4.27
N ILE A 27 -8.72 -3.48 2.97
CA ILE A 27 -8.05 -2.71 1.91
C ILE A 27 -8.69 -1.32 1.79
N PHE A 28 -10.02 -1.23 1.76
CA PHE A 28 -10.73 0.04 1.70
C PHE A 28 -10.39 0.94 2.91
N MET A 29 -10.37 0.35 4.11
CA MET A 29 -10.04 1.06 5.35
C MET A 29 -8.58 1.55 5.36
N ALA A 30 -7.64 0.70 4.91
CA ALA A 30 -6.23 1.07 4.80
C ALA A 30 -6.00 2.19 3.77
N ALA A 31 -6.63 2.08 2.59
CA ALA A 31 -6.56 3.11 1.55
C ALA A 31 -7.20 4.43 2.01
N GLY A 32 -8.36 4.35 2.68
CA GLY A 32 -9.02 5.50 3.29
C GLY A 32 -8.13 6.18 4.34
N GLY A 33 -7.51 5.41 5.22
CA GLY A 33 -6.57 5.91 6.22
C GLY A 33 -5.35 6.62 5.60
N LEU A 34 -4.76 6.04 4.55
CA LEU A 34 -3.66 6.65 3.80
C LEU A 34 -4.09 7.94 3.07
N SER A 35 -5.27 7.97 2.48
CA SER A 35 -5.78 9.17 1.81
C SER A 35 -6.03 10.32 2.80
N LEU A 36 -6.55 9.99 3.99
CA LEU A 36 -6.79 10.96 5.05
C LEU A 36 -5.46 11.50 5.61
N SER A 37 -4.46 10.63 5.80
CA SER A 37 -3.14 11.08 6.27
C SER A 37 -2.45 11.97 5.24
N CYS A 38 -2.48 11.64 3.95
CA CYS A 38 -1.98 12.51 2.88
C CYS A 38 -2.70 13.86 2.86
N TYR A 39 -4.02 13.87 2.98
CA TYR A 39 -4.81 15.11 3.04
C TYR A 39 -4.43 15.98 4.24
N LEU A 40 -4.26 15.39 5.43
CA LEU A 40 -3.82 16.10 6.62
C LEU A 40 -2.41 16.67 6.47
N ILE A 41 -1.49 15.94 5.82
CA ILE A 41 -0.14 16.45 5.51
C ILE A 41 -0.22 17.66 4.58
N ILE A 42 -1.04 17.61 3.53
CA ILE A 42 -1.23 18.73 2.58
C ILE A 42 -1.84 19.95 3.29
N LEU A 43 -2.83 19.73 4.17
CA LEU A 43 -3.40 20.82 4.97
C LEU A 43 -2.35 21.45 5.90
N PHE A 44 -1.53 20.61 6.53
CA PHE A 44 -0.46 21.07 7.42
C PHE A 44 0.60 21.88 6.68
N THR A 45 1.05 21.42 5.50
CA THR A 45 2.05 22.17 4.71
C THR A 45 1.50 23.48 4.17
N ARG A 46 0.21 23.55 3.84
CA ARG A 46 -0.43 24.77 3.34
C ARG A 46 -0.73 25.78 4.45
N ASN A 47 -1.39 25.36 5.53
CA ASN A 47 -1.91 26.23 6.59
C ASN A 47 -1.60 25.66 8.00
N TRP A 48 -0.33 25.67 8.35
CA TRP A 48 0.26 25.01 9.53
C TRP A 48 -0.32 25.53 10.85
N MET A 49 -0.47 26.85 11.01
CA MET A 49 -0.96 27.46 12.27
C MET A 49 -2.37 26.99 12.70
N PRO A 50 -3.43 27.10 11.88
CA PRO A 50 -4.76 26.62 12.28
C PRO A 50 -4.82 25.11 12.47
N THR A 51 -4.12 24.32 11.65
CA THR A 51 -4.07 22.86 11.84
C THR A 51 -3.44 22.46 13.17
N LEU A 52 -2.39 23.17 13.59
CA LEU A 52 -1.69 22.91 14.84
C LEU A 52 -2.57 23.28 16.05
N LEU A 53 -3.30 24.41 15.98
CA LEU A 53 -4.28 24.80 17.00
C LEU A 53 -5.40 23.77 17.16
N CYS A 54 -5.96 23.26 16.05
CA CYS A 54 -6.96 22.20 16.11
C CYS A 54 -6.41 20.92 16.75
N ALA A 55 -5.20 20.51 16.40
CA ALA A 55 -4.56 19.33 16.99
C ALA A 55 -4.35 19.49 18.50
N ILE A 56 -3.86 20.66 18.95
CA ILE A 56 -3.70 20.97 20.37
C ILE A 56 -5.05 20.94 21.10
N ALA A 57 -6.10 21.51 20.51
CA ALA A 57 -7.43 21.52 21.11
C ALA A 57 -7.99 20.10 21.31
N ILE A 58 -7.80 19.21 20.33
CA ILE A 58 -8.21 17.80 20.44
C ILE A 58 -7.45 17.09 21.56
N ILE A 59 -6.13 17.27 21.63
CA ILE A 59 -5.29 16.67 22.68
C ILE A 59 -5.70 17.19 24.05
N ALA A 60 -5.91 18.51 24.19
CA ALA A 60 -6.34 19.12 25.44
C ALA A 60 -7.72 18.60 25.88
N ALA A 61 -8.67 18.45 24.95
CA ALA A 61 -9.99 17.88 25.23
C ALA A 61 -9.88 16.44 25.75
N PHE A 62 -9.01 15.62 25.18
CA PHE A 62 -8.74 14.26 25.66
C PHE A 62 -8.13 14.22 27.06
N ILE A 63 -7.19 15.12 27.35
CA ILE A 63 -6.58 15.24 28.69
C ILE A 63 -7.64 15.64 29.71
N ILE A 64 -8.50 16.61 29.40
CA ILE A 64 -9.59 17.06 30.27
C ILE A 64 -10.58 15.91 30.51
N LEU A 65 -10.99 15.18 29.47
CA LEU A 65 -11.87 14.02 29.59
C LEU A 65 -11.26 12.93 30.49
N ASN A 66 -9.97 12.65 30.34
CA ASN A 66 -9.24 11.67 31.16
C ASN A 66 -9.05 12.13 32.61
N TRP A 67 -9.00 13.43 32.86
CA TRP A 67 -8.99 13.97 34.21
C TRP A 67 -10.38 13.85 34.86
N LEU A 68 -11.43 14.21 34.13
CA LEU A 68 -12.82 14.09 34.58
C LEU A 68 -13.22 12.64 34.86
N SER A 69 -12.68 11.65 34.13
CA SER A 69 -12.95 10.23 34.38
C SER A 69 -12.38 9.71 35.70
N LYS A 70 -11.46 10.44 36.35
CA LYS A 70 -10.92 10.09 37.67
C LYS A 70 -11.73 10.66 38.83
N THR A 71 -12.73 11.49 38.55
CA THR A 71 -13.61 12.06 39.59
C THR A 71 -14.67 11.05 40.02
N ASN A 72 -15.45 11.37 41.05
CA ASN A 72 -16.58 10.56 41.48
C ASN A 72 -17.90 11.21 41.05
N GLY A 73 -18.88 10.40 40.64
CA GLY A 73 -20.23 10.85 40.30
C GLY A 73 -20.64 10.60 38.85
N ILE A 74 -21.72 11.27 38.41
CA ILE A 74 -22.32 11.07 37.08
C ILE A 74 -21.39 11.55 35.96
N ILE A 75 -20.66 12.65 36.20
CA ILE A 75 -19.72 13.24 35.22
C ILE A 75 -18.59 12.25 34.89
N ALA A 76 -18.07 11.55 35.90
CA ALA A 76 -17.04 10.53 35.70
C ALA A 76 -17.54 9.32 34.89
N LYS A 77 -18.78 8.88 35.14
CA LYS A 77 -19.39 7.80 34.34
C LYS A 77 -19.54 8.21 32.88
N LEU A 78 -19.99 9.43 32.62
CA LEU A 78 -20.14 9.96 31.26
C LEU A 78 -18.80 10.11 30.55
N SER A 79 -17.76 10.63 31.21
CA SER A 79 -16.43 10.76 30.59
C SER A 79 -15.79 9.41 30.31
N ILE A 80 -15.93 8.42 31.21
CA ILE A 80 -15.50 7.02 30.95
C ILE A 80 -16.25 6.46 29.74
N GLN A 81 -17.56 6.68 29.64
CA GLN A 81 -18.36 6.18 28.52
C GLN A 81 -17.92 6.82 27.18
N ILE A 82 -17.66 8.13 27.17
CA ILE A 82 -17.14 8.82 25.98
C ILE A 82 -15.75 8.28 25.61
N LEU A 83 -14.81 8.22 26.55
CA LEU A 83 -13.45 7.71 26.31
C LEU A 83 -13.48 6.27 25.80
N ASN A 84 -14.31 5.41 26.40
CA ASN A 84 -14.44 4.02 25.98
C ASN A 84 -15.05 3.91 24.59
N THR A 85 -16.06 4.74 24.26
CA THR A 85 -16.64 4.76 22.91
C THR A 85 -15.60 5.17 21.87
N VAL A 86 -14.82 6.21 22.15
CA VAL A 86 -13.75 6.65 21.26
C VAL A 86 -12.66 5.59 21.12
N TYR A 87 -12.26 4.95 22.23
CA TYR A 87 -11.30 3.84 22.21
C TYR A 87 -11.79 2.64 21.39
N ILE A 88 -13.07 2.26 21.54
CA ILE A 88 -13.67 1.17 20.76
C ILE A 88 -13.72 1.53 19.27
N MET A 89 -14.10 2.76 18.93
CA MET A 89 -14.07 3.21 17.54
C MET A 89 -12.66 3.14 16.97
N LEU A 90 -11.68 3.70 17.68
CA LEU A 90 -10.30 3.80 17.21
C LEU A 90 -9.63 2.41 17.09
N SER A 91 -9.85 1.53 18.06
CA SER A 91 -9.39 0.12 17.98
C SER A 91 -10.04 -0.62 16.82
N PHE A 92 -11.35 -0.43 16.58
CA PHE A 92 -12.03 -0.99 15.41
C PHE A 92 -11.37 -0.54 14.10
N PHE A 93 -11.06 0.75 13.95
CA PHE A 93 -10.38 1.26 12.76
C PHE A 93 -9.00 0.63 12.57
N ILE A 94 -8.20 0.54 13.64
CA ILE A 94 -6.85 -0.04 13.58
C ILE A 94 -6.91 -1.54 13.25
N ASP A 95 -7.72 -2.30 13.97
CA ASP A 95 -7.81 -3.76 13.83
C ASP A 95 -8.27 -4.16 12.42
N PHE A 96 -9.13 -3.36 11.78
CA PHE A 96 -9.57 -3.58 10.40
C PHE A 96 -8.60 -3.04 9.35
N ALA A 97 -7.97 -1.89 9.58
CA ALA A 97 -7.02 -1.33 8.63
C ALA A 97 -5.71 -2.11 8.60
N TYR A 98 -5.31 -2.72 9.71
CA TYR A 98 -4.01 -3.37 9.86
C TYR A 98 -3.77 -4.53 8.88
N PRO A 99 -4.68 -5.50 8.70
CA PRO A 99 -4.57 -6.51 7.64
C PRO A 99 -4.46 -5.87 6.25
N GLY A 100 -5.28 -4.85 5.98
CA GLY A 100 -5.24 -4.12 4.71
C GLY A 100 -3.88 -3.47 4.46
N PHE A 101 -3.28 -2.89 5.51
CA PHE A 101 -1.93 -2.33 5.45
C PHE A 101 -0.88 -3.40 5.14
N ILE A 102 -0.93 -4.57 5.79
CA ILE A 102 -0.03 -5.70 5.49
C ILE A 102 -0.13 -6.10 4.01
N LEU A 103 -1.36 -6.18 3.48
CA LEU A 103 -1.60 -6.54 2.08
C LEU A 103 -1.01 -5.53 1.10
N PHE A 104 -1.29 -4.25 1.31
CA PHE A 104 -0.72 -3.18 0.49
C PHE A 104 0.80 -3.19 0.58
N PHE A 105 1.34 -3.20 1.80
CA PHE A 105 2.76 -3.12 2.04
C PHE A 105 3.51 -4.31 1.41
N GLY A 106 2.97 -5.53 1.52
CA GLY A 106 3.54 -6.72 0.90
C GLY A 106 3.67 -6.61 -0.63
N LEU A 107 2.63 -6.11 -1.31
CA LEU A 107 2.68 -5.86 -2.75
C LEU A 107 3.71 -4.79 -3.14
N PHE A 108 3.74 -3.67 -2.39
CA PHE A 108 4.69 -2.58 -2.64
C PHE A 108 6.15 -3.00 -2.43
N ILE A 109 6.45 -3.76 -1.38
CA ILE A 109 7.81 -4.28 -1.13
C ILE A 109 8.31 -5.08 -2.33
N VAL A 110 7.49 -5.99 -2.86
CA VAL A 110 7.90 -6.83 -3.99
C VAL A 110 8.18 -5.98 -5.22
N ILE A 111 7.36 -4.96 -5.51
CA ILE A 111 7.60 -4.04 -6.63
C ILE A 111 8.90 -3.25 -6.42
N ILE A 112 9.10 -2.67 -5.23
CA ILE A 112 10.29 -1.87 -4.91
C ILE A 112 11.56 -2.70 -5.09
N PHE A 113 11.62 -3.91 -4.52
CA PHE A 113 12.78 -4.77 -4.68
C PHE A 113 12.95 -5.27 -6.11
N SER A 114 11.85 -5.52 -6.84
CA SER A 114 11.92 -5.90 -8.26
C SER A 114 12.50 -4.79 -9.14
N ILE A 115 12.31 -3.51 -8.76
CA ILE A 115 12.94 -2.35 -9.42
C ILE A 115 14.38 -2.18 -8.97
N ALA A 116 14.64 -2.34 -7.66
CA ALA A 116 15.96 -2.14 -7.08
C ALA A 116 16.99 -3.12 -7.63
N ILE A 117 16.63 -4.40 -7.81
CA ILE A 117 17.57 -5.44 -8.29
C ILE A 117 18.16 -5.09 -9.67
N PRO A 118 17.37 -4.84 -10.73
CA PRO A 118 17.90 -4.39 -12.02
C PRO A 118 18.61 -3.05 -11.96
N LEU A 119 18.08 -2.09 -11.18
CA LEU A 119 18.65 -0.75 -11.07
C LEU A 119 20.08 -0.80 -10.51
N VAL A 120 20.29 -1.52 -9.40
CA VAL A 120 21.61 -1.67 -8.78
C VAL A 120 22.58 -2.36 -9.74
N LEU A 121 22.14 -3.40 -10.45
CA LEU A 121 22.98 -4.10 -11.41
C LEU A 121 23.43 -3.19 -12.56
N ILE A 122 22.51 -2.41 -13.13
CA ILE A 122 22.83 -1.48 -14.23
C ILE A 122 23.77 -0.36 -13.74
N LEU A 123 23.54 0.18 -12.54
CA LEU A 123 24.39 1.21 -11.96
C LEU A 123 25.80 0.70 -11.67
N LEU A 124 25.94 -0.55 -11.19
CA LEU A 124 27.26 -1.19 -11.00
C LEU A 124 28.00 -1.35 -12.33
N LEU A 125 27.33 -1.82 -13.39
CA LEU A 125 27.93 -1.93 -14.72
C LEU A 125 28.38 -0.56 -15.27
N SER A 126 27.59 0.48 -15.01
CA SER A 126 27.95 1.85 -15.39
C SER A 126 29.13 2.38 -14.57
N TYR A 127 29.18 2.09 -13.26
CA TYR A 127 30.29 2.47 -12.39
C TYR A 127 31.60 1.78 -12.79
N CYS A 128 31.54 0.51 -13.20
CA CYS A 128 32.69 -0.22 -13.75
C CYS A 128 33.09 0.21 -15.18
N ASN A 129 32.46 1.25 -15.74
CA ASN A 129 32.67 1.73 -17.12
C ASN A 129 32.47 0.65 -18.20
N ILE A 130 31.67 -0.37 -17.93
CA ILE A 130 31.35 -1.41 -18.92
C ILE A 130 30.32 -0.88 -19.92
N ILE A 131 29.37 -0.06 -19.46
CA ILE A 131 28.27 0.48 -20.26
C ILE A 131 28.05 1.96 -19.91
N SER A 132 27.92 2.84 -20.91
CA SER A 132 27.52 4.24 -20.73
C SER A 132 26.07 4.44 -21.14
N LEU A 133 25.16 4.46 -20.16
CA LEU A 133 23.71 4.61 -20.40
C LEU A 133 23.20 5.96 -19.91
N SER A 134 22.27 6.55 -20.66
CA SER A 134 21.52 7.72 -20.18
C SER A 134 20.58 7.34 -19.03
N GLY A 135 20.24 8.30 -18.17
CA GLY A 135 19.31 8.07 -17.06
C GLY A 135 17.94 7.52 -17.50
N ALA A 136 17.42 7.98 -18.66
CA ALA A 136 16.17 7.49 -19.22
C ALA A 136 16.29 6.02 -19.68
N THR A 137 17.44 5.61 -20.21
CA THR A 137 17.69 4.22 -20.61
C THR A 137 17.79 3.29 -19.40
N ILE A 138 18.44 3.75 -18.32
CA ILE A 138 18.53 3.01 -17.05
C ILE A 138 17.11 2.79 -16.47
N LEU A 139 16.29 3.85 -16.46
CA LEU A 139 14.91 3.79 -15.99
C LEU A 139 14.06 2.84 -16.85
N PHE A 140 14.15 2.94 -18.18
CA PHE A 140 13.47 2.04 -19.10
C PHE A 140 13.82 0.56 -18.84
N CYS A 141 15.11 0.22 -18.78
CA CYS A 141 15.55 -1.15 -18.56
C CYS A 141 15.11 -1.67 -17.19
N SER A 142 15.27 -0.86 -16.13
CA SER A 142 14.88 -1.25 -14.78
C SER A 142 13.39 -1.51 -14.65
N ILE A 143 12.52 -0.64 -15.17
CA ILE A 143 11.06 -0.84 -15.13
C ILE A 143 10.63 -2.06 -15.97
N ALA A 144 11.21 -2.23 -17.16
CA ALA A 144 10.89 -3.37 -18.04
C ALA A 144 11.24 -4.70 -17.36
N ILE A 145 12.45 -4.82 -16.81
CA ILE A 145 12.89 -6.04 -16.13
C ILE A 145 12.09 -6.24 -14.83
N ALA A 146 11.85 -5.18 -14.05
CA ALA A 146 11.12 -5.26 -12.79
C ALA A 146 9.67 -5.73 -12.96
N SER A 147 8.98 -5.23 -13.98
CA SER A 147 7.60 -5.63 -14.27
C SER A 147 7.51 -7.11 -14.69
N ILE A 148 8.51 -7.64 -15.40
CA ILE A 148 8.59 -9.07 -15.72
C ILE A 148 8.92 -9.90 -14.46
N ILE A 149 9.97 -9.53 -13.72
CA ILE A 149 10.42 -10.27 -12.52
C ILE A 149 9.29 -10.33 -11.48
N SER A 150 8.66 -9.19 -11.18
CA SER A 150 7.61 -9.11 -10.16
C SER A 150 6.41 -10.01 -10.47
N VAL A 151 6.06 -10.17 -11.75
CA VAL A 151 4.87 -10.93 -12.16
C VAL A 151 5.15 -12.41 -12.36
N TYR A 152 6.26 -12.74 -13.01
CA TYR A 152 6.54 -14.11 -13.46
C TYR A 152 7.51 -14.87 -12.55
N CYS A 153 8.30 -14.17 -11.73
CA CYS A 153 9.25 -14.80 -10.81
C CYS A 153 8.68 -14.92 -9.39
N ALA A 154 7.64 -15.73 -9.23
CA ALA A 154 6.97 -15.90 -7.93
C ALA A 154 7.93 -16.35 -6.81
N GLY A 155 8.91 -17.21 -7.12
CA GLY A 155 9.92 -17.65 -6.16
C GLY A 155 10.75 -16.50 -5.59
N LEU A 156 11.11 -15.52 -6.44
CA LEU A 156 11.83 -14.33 -6.01
C LEU A 156 10.93 -13.39 -5.18
N SER A 157 9.66 -13.21 -5.55
CA SER A 157 8.70 -12.45 -4.74
C SER A 157 8.52 -13.05 -3.34
N HIS A 158 8.42 -14.39 -3.25
CA HIS A 158 8.30 -15.10 -1.97
C HIS A 158 9.58 -14.97 -1.14
N TRP A 159 10.74 -15.07 -1.79
CA TRP A 159 12.04 -14.93 -1.13
C TRP A 159 12.23 -13.51 -0.57
N ILE A 160 11.86 -12.47 -1.32
CA ILE A 160 11.90 -11.08 -0.85
C ILE A 160 11.04 -10.94 0.42
N LEU A 161 9.81 -11.44 0.40
CA LEU A 161 8.90 -11.32 1.54
C LEU A 161 9.38 -12.05 2.78
N LYS A 162 9.98 -13.23 2.63
CA LYS A 162 10.46 -14.03 3.77
C LYS A 162 11.76 -13.51 4.37
N ASN A 163 12.65 -12.93 3.56
CA ASN A 163 14.02 -12.63 4.02
C ASN A 163 14.32 -11.13 4.14
N LEU A 164 13.75 -10.29 3.27
CA LEU A 164 14.08 -8.87 3.16
C LEU A 164 12.97 -7.94 3.64
N SER A 165 11.72 -8.42 3.67
CA SER A 165 10.60 -7.61 4.13
C SER A 165 10.69 -7.31 5.62
N PRO A 166 10.32 -6.09 6.06
CA PRO A 166 10.05 -5.80 7.46
C PRO A 166 8.96 -6.69 8.08
N LEU A 167 8.10 -7.30 7.25
CA LEU A 167 7.07 -8.24 7.67
C LEU A 167 7.61 -9.65 7.95
N LYS A 168 8.92 -9.91 7.82
CA LYS A 168 9.47 -11.25 8.02
C LYS A 168 9.28 -11.77 9.45
N ASP A 169 9.34 -13.09 9.61
CA ASP A 169 9.19 -13.74 10.91
C ASP A 169 10.55 -13.67 11.58
N TRP A 170 10.62 -12.92 12.67
CA TRP A 170 11.81 -12.84 13.49
C TRP A 170 11.83 -13.96 14.54
N GLY A 171 10.76 -14.75 14.65
CA GLY A 171 10.59 -15.81 15.64
C GLY A 171 10.21 -15.28 17.03
N GLU A 172 9.92 -13.98 17.14
CA GLU A 172 9.66 -13.32 18.42
C GLU A 172 8.18 -13.44 18.82
N HIS A 173 7.28 -13.33 17.84
CA HIS A 173 5.84 -13.25 18.11
C HIS A 173 5.00 -14.03 17.11
N ARG A 174 3.96 -14.72 17.61
CA ARG A 174 3.01 -15.52 16.80
C ARG A 174 2.29 -14.70 15.71
N TYR A 175 2.11 -13.40 15.90
CA TYR A 175 1.46 -12.55 14.89
C TYR A 175 2.35 -12.29 13.67
N GLN A 176 3.68 -12.46 13.76
CA GLN A 176 4.60 -12.26 12.64
C GLN A 176 4.36 -13.31 11.54
N ASN A 177 4.18 -14.58 11.95
CA ASN A 177 3.77 -15.65 11.03
C ASN A 177 2.46 -15.31 10.31
N TYR A 178 1.47 -14.79 11.03
CA TYR A 178 0.22 -14.35 10.43
C TYR A 178 0.42 -13.24 9.38
N GLN A 179 1.30 -12.26 9.64
CA GLN A 179 1.59 -11.20 8.67
C GLN A 179 2.17 -11.74 7.36
N ILE A 180 3.13 -12.66 7.45
CA ILE A 180 3.78 -13.26 6.28
C ILE A 180 2.81 -14.11 5.49
N ASP A 181 2.07 -14.98 6.15
CA ASP A 181 1.11 -15.85 5.47
C ASP A 181 0.05 -15.03 4.73
N LEU A 182 -0.40 -13.93 5.35
CA LEU A 182 -1.33 -13.00 4.73
C LEU A 182 -0.69 -12.28 3.53
N ALA A 183 0.57 -11.83 3.65
CA ALA A 183 1.29 -11.19 2.55
C ALA A 183 1.53 -12.15 1.37
N LEU A 184 1.97 -13.38 1.65
CA LEU A 184 2.20 -14.43 0.64
C LEU A 184 0.91 -14.84 -0.06
N TYR A 185 -0.23 -14.85 0.66
CA TYR A 185 -1.53 -15.14 0.05
C TYR A 185 -1.90 -14.14 -1.05
N VAL A 186 -1.56 -12.85 -0.87
CA VAL A 186 -1.87 -11.80 -1.85
C VAL A 186 -0.77 -11.63 -2.91
N VAL A 187 0.48 -11.85 -2.56
CA VAL A 187 1.62 -11.76 -3.49
C VAL A 187 1.70 -13.03 -4.33
N ASN A 188 0.83 -13.09 -5.33
CA ASN A 188 0.85 -14.08 -6.38
C ASN A 188 0.98 -13.38 -7.73
N GLY A 189 1.61 -14.03 -8.71
CA GLY A 189 1.86 -13.47 -10.03
C GLY A 189 0.60 -12.92 -10.70
N LYS A 190 -0.56 -13.55 -10.51
CA LYS A 190 -1.85 -13.03 -11.02
C LYS A 190 -2.25 -11.69 -10.39
N ASN A 191 -2.12 -11.55 -9.08
CA ASN A 191 -2.49 -10.31 -8.38
C ASN A 191 -1.51 -9.19 -8.71
N ILE A 192 -0.22 -9.50 -8.79
CA ILE A 192 0.82 -8.55 -9.20
C ILE A 192 0.61 -8.14 -10.67
N ASN A 193 0.24 -9.07 -11.55
CA ASN A 193 -0.11 -8.77 -12.95
C ASN A 193 -1.27 -7.77 -13.03
N VAL A 194 -2.33 -7.98 -12.26
CA VAL A 194 -3.45 -7.03 -12.20
C VAL A 194 -2.97 -5.67 -11.70
N LEU A 195 -2.15 -5.62 -10.65
CA LEU A 195 -1.62 -4.39 -10.09
C LEU A 195 -0.73 -3.63 -11.08
N VAL A 196 0.22 -4.31 -11.73
CA VAL A 196 1.13 -3.71 -12.73
C VAL A 196 0.33 -3.16 -13.92
N ASN A 197 -0.63 -3.90 -14.46
CA ASN A 197 -1.50 -3.40 -15.53
C ASN A 197 -2.35 -2.22 -15.08
N PHE A 198 -2.87 -2.24 -13.85
CA PHE A 198 -3.63 -1.13 -13.31
C PHE A 198 -2.78 0.14 -13.15
N LEU A 199 -1.54 0.02 -12.66
CA LEU A 199 -0.61 1.15 -12.56
C LEU A 199 -0.30 1.74 -13.94
N TYR A 200 -0.08 0.88 -14.95
CA TYR A 200 0.12 1.34 -16.33
C TYR A 200 -1.13 1.97 -16.93
N LEU A 201 -2.33 1.45 -16.63
CA LEU A 201 -3.60 2.05 -17.07
C LEU A 201 -3.76 3.47 -16.50
N VAL A 202 -3.49 3.66 -15.21
CA VAL A 202 -3.55 4.97 -14.53
C VAL A 202 -2.53 5.92 -15.16
N TYR A 203 -1.29 5.46 -15.32
CA TYR A 203 -0.24 6.25 -15.95
C TYR A 203 -0.60 6.67 -17.38
N LEU A 204 -1.05 5.73 -18.22
CA LEU A 204 -1.42 5.99 -19.61
C LEU A 204 -2.61 6.96 -19.71
N SER A 205 -3.58 6.83 -18.80
CA SER A 205 -4.74 7.73 -18.76
C SER A 205 -4.33 9.16 -18.42
N LEU A 206 -3.47 9.33 -17.40
CA LEU A 206 -2.98 10.65 -16.99
C LEU A 206 -2.05 11.27 -18.03
N SER A 207 -1.06 10.50 -18.51
CA SER A 207 -0.11 10.95 -19.52
C SER A 207 -0.81 11.29 -20.83
N GLY A 208 -1.75 10.44 -21.28
CA GLY A 208 -2.55 10.70 -22.47
C GLY A 208 -3.42 11.94 -22.32
N PHE A 209 -4.06 12.14 -21.16
CA PHE A 209 -4.85 13.35 -20.91
C PHE A 209 -3.98 14.61 -20.95
N CYS A 210 -2.82 14.61 -20.27
CA CYS A 210 -1.90 15.75 -20.28
C CYS A 210 -1.42 16.09 -21.69
N MET A 211 -1.06 15.07 -22.47
CA MET A 211 -0.57 15.27 -23.83
C MET A 211 -1.67 15.79 -24.77
N ILE A 212 -2.89 15.25 -24.69
CA ILE A 212 -3.99 15.67 -25.57
C ILE A 212 -4.51 17.06 -25.20
N GLN A 213 -4.70 17.32 -23.91
CA GLN A 213 -5.36 18.55 -23.44
C GLN A 213 -4.39 19.74 -23.36
N TYR A 214 -3.15 19.50 -22.95
CA TYR A 214 -2.18 20.56 -22.66
C TYR A 214 -0.95 20.52 -23.58
N ASN A 215 -0.85 19.54 -24.50
CA ASN A 215 0.33 19.32 -25.35
C ASN A 215 1.64 19.29 -24.55
N ALA A 216 1.57 18.73 -23.34
CA ALA A 216 2.65 18.69 -22.38
C ALA A 216 2.82 17.27 -21.84
N PRO A 217 4.07 16.81 -21.62
CA PRO A 217 4.34 15.54 -20.95
C PRO A 217 3.85 15.59 -19.49
N LEU A 218 3.59 14.41 -18.92
CA LEU A 218 3.21 14.28 -17.52
C LEU A 218 4.39 14.58 -16.59
N PHE A 219 5.58 14.06 -16.94
CA PHE A 219 6.82 14.32 -16.21
C PHE A 219 7.84 15.03 -17.09
N SER A 220 8.24 14.36 -18.17
CA SER A 220 9.09 14.91 -19.22
C SER A 220 9.02 13.97 -20.43
N GLU A 221 9.33 14.46 -21.63
CA GLU A 221 9.28 13.64 -22.84
C GLU A 221 10.14 12.37 -22.75
N THR A 222 11.33 12.49 -22.13
CA THR A 222 12.28 11.38 -22.01
C THR A 222 11.84 10.35 -20.99
N LEU A 223 11.32 10.77 -19.84
CA LEU A 223 10.82 9.87 -18.80
C LEU A 223 9.54 9.17 -19.27
N ASP A 224 8.64 9.93 -19.89
CA ASP A 224 7.37 9.38 -20.34
C ASP A 224 7.57 8.36 -21.47
N ALA A 225 8.47 8.65 -22.42
CA ALA A 225 8.87 7.70 -23.44
C ALA A 225 9.51 6.44 -22.85
N ALA A 226 10.33 6.56 -21.80
CA ALA A 226 10.96 5.43 -21.14
C ALA A 226 9.93 4.50 -20.47
N ILE A 227 8.98 5.07 -19.71
CA ILE A 227 7.92 4.31 -19.04
C ILE A 227 7.01 3.64 -20.06
N LEU A 228 6.58 4.35 -21.10
CA LEU A 228 5.71 3.81 -22.14
C LEU A 228 6.38 2.67 -22.91
N LYS A 229 7.66 2.81 -23.28
CA LYS A 229 8.40 1.74 -23.94
C LYS A 229 8.60 0.52 -23.03
N ALA A 230 8.84 0.72 -21.74
CA ALA A 230 8.92 -0.38 -20.78
C ALA A 230 7.60 -1.13 -20.66
N PHE A 231 6.47 -0.40 -20.68
CA PHE A 231 5.14 -1.00 -20.71
C PHE A 231 4.91 -1.88 -21.95
N LEU A 232 5.32 -1.41 -23.13
CA LEU A 232 5.17 -2.18 -24.38
C LEU A 232 5.95 -3.50 -24.32
N ILE A 233 7.16 -3.50 -23.77
CA ILE A 233 7.94 -4.73 -23.57
C ILE A 233 7.20 -5.69 -22.63
N TYR A 234 6.70 -5.17 -21.51
CA TYR A 234 5.96 -5.97 -20.55
C TYR A 234 4.70 -6.59 -21.17
N MET A 235 3.94 -5.81 -21.94
CA MET A 235 2.76 -6.27 -22.69
C MET A 235 3.11 -7.36 -23.70
N ALA A 236 4.17 -7.18 -24.49
CA ALA A 236 4.64 -8.16 -25.46
C ALA A 236 5.03 -9.48 -24.76
N PHE A 237 5.82 -9.39 -23.68
CA PHE A 237 6.22 -10.56 -22.89
C PHE A 237 5.01 -11.27 -22.27
N SER A 238 4.06 -10.51 -21.72
CA SER A 238 2.81 -11.04 -21.16
C SER A 238 1.96 -11.75 -22.22
N GLY A 239 1.90 -11.22 -23.43
CA GLY A 239 1.26 -11.86 -24.58
C GLY A 239 1.92 -13.18 -24.96
N MET A 240 3.27 -13.22 -25.00
CA MET A 240 4.02 -14.45 -25.28
C MET A 240 3.73 -15.54 -24.25
N VAL A 241 3.78 -15.22 -22.96
CA VAL A 241 3.54 -16.20 -21.89
C VAL A 241 2.10 -16.74 -21.92
N LYS A 242 1.11 -15.92 -22.28
CA LYS A 242 -0.30 -16.35 -22.38
C LYS A 242 -0.58 -17.22 -23.62
N SER A 243 0.29 -17.19 -24.62
CA SER A 243 0.11 -17.91 -25.89
C SER A 243 0.69 -19.33 -25.86
N TYR A 244 1.43 -19.67 -24.79
CA TYR A 244 1.92 -21.02 -24.46
C TYR A 244 0.98 -21.69 -23.46
#